data_AF-A0A258JSN4-F1
#
_entry.id   AF-A0A258JSN4-F1
#
_cell.length_a   1.000
_cell.length_b   1.000
_cell.length_c   1.000
_cell.angle_alpha   90.00
_cell.angle_beta   90.00
_cell.angle_gamma   90.00
#
_symmetry.space_group_name_H-M   'P 1'
#
loop_
_entity.id
_entity.type
_entity.pdbx_description
1 polymer ?
#
loop_
_entity_poly.entity_id
_entity_poly.type
_entity_poly.pdbx_seq_one_letter_code
_entity_poly.pdbx_strand_id
1 'polypeptide(L)'
;MELARAKTRLTADAIYARDNQATLARIYGASWATGVSVAEVNAWPDRVKSVTAAQVKDAAAHYLVLRRAVTGYLTPAKVVPAAAPASAPATQATPEKRS
;
A
#
# COMPACT_ATOMS: atom_id res chain seq x y z
N MET A 1 10.78 6.54 -25.46
CA MET A 1 9.35 6.84 -25.25
C MET A 1 8.93 6.62 -23.79
N GLU A 2 9.19 5.47 -23.19
CA GLU A 2 8.73 5.15 -21.81
C GLU A 2 9.24 6.11 -20.72
N LEU A 3 10.55 6.43 -20.69
CA LEU A 3 11.08 7.37 -19.69
C LEU A 3 10.41 8.76 -19.77
N ALA A 4 10.15 9.26 -20.99
CA ALA A 4 9.48 10.53 -21.18
C ALA A 4 8.03 10.48 -20.68
N ARG A 5 7.29 9.41 -21.01
CA ARG A 5 5.91 9.20 -20.53
C ARG A 5 5.84 9.13 -19.01
N ALA A 6 6.76 8.39 -18.38
CA ALA A 6 6.84 8.28 -16.92
C ALA A 6 7.09 9.64 -16.26
N LYS A 7 8.04 10.42 -16.76
CA LYS A 7 8.32 11.78 -16.27
C LYS A 7 7.11 12.71 -16.39
N THR A 8 6.43 12.68 -17.54
CA THR A 8 5.23 13.49 -17.77
C THR A 8 4.15 13.15 -16.76
N ARG A 9 3.88 11.86 -16.52
CA ARG A 9 2.89 11.42 -15.54
C ARG A 9 3.24 11.87 -14.12
N LEU A 10 4.47 11.61 -13.66
CA LEU A 10 4.93 12.02 -12.33
C LEU A 10 4.86 13.53 -12.12
N THR A 11 5.20 14.31 -13.15
CA THR A 11 5.12 15.78 -13.09
C THR A 11 3.67 16.24 -13.01
N ALA A 12 2.78 15.66 -13.81
CA ALA A 12 1.36 15.99 -13.78
C ALA A 12 0.73 15.67 -12.42
N ASP A 13 1.03 14.51 -11.84
CA ASP A 13 0.55 14.10 -10.52
C ASP A 13 0.99 15.10 -9.43
N ALA A 14 2.24 15.58 -9.48
CA ALA A 14 2.72 16.60 -8.55
C ALA A 14 2.08 17.98 -8.74
N ILE A 15 1.69 18.34 -9.96
CA ILE A 15 0.97 19.59 -10.22
C ILE A 15 -0.45 19.46 -9.66
N TYR A 16 -1.17 18.39 -9.99
CA TYR A 16 -2.53 18.18 -9.47
C TYR A 16 -2.59 18.06 -7.96
N ALA A 17 -1.54 17.54 -7.32
CA ALA A 17 -1.43 17.51 -5.86
C ALA A 17 -1.45 18.92 -5.24
N ARG A 18 -1.04 19.96 -5.95
CA ARG A 18 -1.04 21.36 -5.48
C ARG A 18 -2.42 21.99 -5.48
N ASP A 19 -3.33 21.50 -6.32
CA ASP A 19 -4.71 22.01 -6.40
C ASP A 19 -5.59 21.48 -5.26
N ASN A 20 -5.11 20.47 -4.53
CA ASN A 20 -5.78 19.91 -3.36
C ASN A 20 -5.04 20.28 -2.07
N GLN A 21 -5.61 21.21 -1.30
CA GLN A 21 -5.03 21.70 -0.04
C GLN A 21 -4.84 20.60 1.02
N ALA A 22 -5.72 19.59 1.07
CA ALA A 22 -5.57 18.47 1.98
C ALA A 22 -4.39 17.57 1.57
N THR A 23 -4.19 17.37 0.27
CA THR A 23 -3.02 16.66 -0.27
C THR A 23 -1.73 17.41 0.03
N LEU A 24 -1.70 18.74 -0.18
CA LEU A 24 -0.55 19.58 0.16
C LEU A 24 -0.19 19.50 1.64
N ALA A 25 -1.18 19.64 2.53
CA ALA A 25 -0.95 19.54 3.97
C ALA A 25 -0.32 18.19 4.36
N ARG A 26 -0.80 17.09 3.77
CA ARG A 26 -0.23 15.76 3.99
C ARG A 26 1.21 15.66 3.46
N ILE A 27 1.48 16.17 2.26
CA ILE A 27 2.82 16.13 1.65
C ILE A 27 3.81 16.92 2.52
N TYR A 28 3.48 18.14 2.90
CA TYR A 28 4.35 18.97 3.74
C TYR A 28 4.55 18.38 5.13
N GLY A 29 3.48 17.91 5.77
CA GLY A 29 3.57 17.28 7.08
C GLY A 29 4.45 16.03 7.09
N ALA A 30 4.27 15.13 6.11
CA ALA A 30 5.09 13.93 5.98
C ALA A 30 6.55 14.27 5.63
N SER A 31 6.77 15.24 4.74
CA SER A 31 8.11 15.69 4.36
C SER A 31 8.87 16.24 5.57
N TRP A 32 8.23 17.11 6.36
CA TRP A 32 8.86 17.65 7.56
C TRP A 32 9.12 16.57 8.62
N ALA A 33 8.16 15.67 8.85
CA ALA A 33 8.35 14.55 9.78
C ALA A 33 9.51 13.62 9.40
N THR A 34 9.91 13.61 8.12
CA THR A 34 11.01 12.79 7.58
C THR A 34 12.29 13.58 7.28
N GLY A 35 12.33 14.87 7.67
CA GLY A 35 13.51 15.73 7.49
C GLY A 35 13.68 16.34 6.10
N VAL A 36 12.68 16.23 5.22
CA VAL A 36 12.67 16.83 3.89
C VAL A 36 12.16 18.28 3.98
N SER A 37 12.92 19.21 3.41
CA SER A 37 12.58 20.64 3.45
C SER A 37 11.47 21.02 2.47
N VAL A 38 10.79 22.14 2.74
CA VAL A 38 9.80 22.76 1.83
C VAL A 38 10.42 23.06 0.46
N ALA A 39 11.66 23.57 0.44
CA ALA A 39 12.39 23.85 -0.80
C ALA A 39 12.58 22.56 -1.63
N GLU A 40 12.88 21.45 -0.97
CA GLU A 40 13.00 20.16 -1.65
C GLU A 40 11.66 19.64 -2.18
N VAL A 41 10.57 19.79 -1.43
CA VAL A 41 9.22 19.46 -1.92
C VAL A 41 8.90 20.25 -3.18
N ASN A 42 9.17 21.55 -3.17
CA ASN A 42 8.87 22.44 -4.30
C ASN A 42 9.70 22.13 -5.54
N ALA A 43 10.98 21.80 -5.38
CA ALA A 43 11.90 21.49 -6.46
C ALA A 43 11.73 20.08 -7.04
N TRP A 44 10.93 19.21 -6.41
CA TRP A 44 10.78 17.81 -6.81
C TRP A 44 10.38 17.60 -8.28
N PRO A 45 9.38 18.33 -8.85
CA PRO A 45 8.99 18.14 -10.25
C PRO A 45 10.14 18.39 -11.22
N ASP A 46 10.96 19.41 -10.98
CA ASP A 46 12.08 19.74 -11.85
C ASP A 46 13.22 18.74 -11.73
N ARG A 47 13.47 18.22 -10.51
CA ARG A 47 14.43 17.12 -10.31
C ARG A 47 14.00 15.84 -11.04
N VAL A 48 12.71 15.52 -11.07
CA VAL A 48 12.21 14.36 -11.82
C VAL A 48 12.39 14.56 -13.33
N LYS A 49 12.14 15.76 -13.84
CA LYS A 49 12.38 16.09 -15.26
C LYS A 49 13.86 15.93 -15.64
N SER A 50 14.80 16.23 -14.75
CA SER A 50 16.24 16.11 -15.03
C SER A 50 16.79 14.68 -14.98
N VAL A 51 16.02 13.69 -14.51
CA VAL A 51 16.50 12.29 -14.40
C VAL A 51 16.91 11.73 -15.77
N THR A 52 18.13 11.22 -15.89
CA THR A 52 18.60 10.64 -17.15
C THR A 52 18.30 9.14 -17.24
N ALA A 53 18.31 8.59 -18.46
CA ALA A 53 18.17 7.15 -18.65
C ALA A 53 19.32 6.36 -18.01
N ALA A 54 20.53 6.93 -17.97
CA ALA A 54 21.69 6.32 -17.31
C ALA A 54 21.45 6.18 -15.81
N GLN A 55 21.01 7.24 -15.13
CA GLN A 55 20.68 7.20 -13.70
C GLN A 55 19.61 6.16 -13.35
N VAL A 56 18.62 5.96 -14.24
CA VAL A 56 17.60 4.91 -14.06
C VAL A 56 18.23 3.51 -14.16
N LYS A 57 19.12 3.30 -15.14
CA LYS A 57 19.83 2.03 -15.29
C LYS A 57 20.76 1.75 -14.10
N ASP A 58 21.45 2.77 -13.61
CA ASP A 58 22.35 2.66 -12.45
C ASP A 58 21.56 2.32 -11.18
N ALA A 59 20.42 2.97 -10.96
CA ALA A 59 19.52 2.66 -9.85
C ALA A 59 18.99 1.22 -9.95
N ALA A 60 18.59 0.77 -11.14
CA ALA A 60 18.15 -0.60 -11.36
C ALA A 60 19.26 -1.61 -11.01
N ALA A 61 20.49 -1.37 -11.45
CA ALA A 61 21.63 -2.22 -11.13
C ALA A 61 21.95 -2.24 -9.63
N HIS A 62 21.75 -1.13 -8.92
CA HIS A 62 22.04 -1.02 -7.49
C HIS A 62 20.98 -1.70 -6.60
N TYR A 63 19.69 -1.52 -6.93
CA TYR A 63 18.60 -1.94 -6.05
C TYR A 63 17.94 -3.26 -6.46
N LEU A 64 17.91 -3.61 -7.75
CA LEU A 64 17.26 -4.85 -8.23
C LEU A 64 18.21 -6.05 -8.14
N VAL A 65 18.77 -6.28 -6.96
CA VAL A 65 19.69 -7.37 -6.67
C VAL A 65 18.95 -8.51 -5.99
N LEU A 66 18.82 -9.65 -6.66
CA LEU A 66 18.05 -10.80 -6.17
C LEU A 66 18.52 -11.29 -4.78
N ARG A 67 19.83 -11.20 -4.49
CA ARG A 67 20.40 -11.56 -3.18
C ARG A 67 19.89 -10.70 -2.01
N ARG A 68 19.31 -9.54 -2.28
CA ARG A 68 18.71 -8.62 -1.28
C ARG A 68 17.19 -8.65 -1.29
N ALA A 69 16.58 -9.50 -2.13
CA ALA A 69 15.13 -9.57 -2.27
C ALA A 69 14.51 -10.35 -1.10
N VAL A 70 13.37 -9.86 -0.61
CA VAL A 70 12.50 -10.56 0.34
C VAL A 70 11.19 -10.87 -0.38
N THR A 71 10.81 -12.14 -0.43
CA THR A 71 9.59 -12.60 -1.10
C THR A 71 8.60 -13.14 -0.07
N GLY A 72 7.44 -12.49 0.07
CA GLY A 72 6.33 -12.96 0.89
C GLY A 72 5.16 -13.43 0.02
N TYR A 73 4.65 -14.63 0.29
CA TYR A 73 3.45 -15.16 -0.37
C TYR A 73 2.29 -15.14 0.60
N LEU A 74 1.20 -14.46 0.22
CA LEU A 74 -0.08 -14.57 0.91
C LEU A 74 -0.90 -15.68 0.25
N THR A 75 -1.21 -16.74 0.98
CA THR A 75 -2.09 -17.82 0.54
C THR A 75 -3.48 -17.67 1.17
N PRO A 76 -4.54 -18.09 0.46
CA PRO A 76 -5.88 -18.06 1.04
C PRO A 76 -5.93 -18.91 2.32
N ALA A 77 -6.64 -18.43 3.33
CA ALA A 77 -6.84 -19.18 4.55
C ALA A 77 -7.55 -20.50 4.23
N LYS A 78 -7.02 -21.62 4.73
CA LYS A 78 -7.72 -22.90 4.66
C LYS A 78 -8.98 -22.78 5.51
N VAL A 79 -10.13 -22.68 4.87
CA VAL A 79 -11.42 -22.77 5.56
C VAL A 79 -11.53 -24.19 6.09
N VAL A 80 -11.36 -24.37 7.41
CA VAL A 80 -11.74 -25.60 8.10
C VAL A 80 -13.24 -25.49 8.31
N PRO A 81 -14.08 -26.35 7.70
CA PRO A 81 -15.51 -26.34 7.98
C PRO A 81 -15.71 -26.56 9.48
N ALA A 82 -16.51 -25.69 10.11
CA ALA A 82 -16.92 -25.90 11.48
C ALA A 82 -17.51 -27.30 11.61
N ALA A 83 -16.96 -28.12 12.50
CA ALA A 83 -17.52 -29.42 12.83
C ALA A 83 -19.02 -29.22 13.16
N ALA A 84 -19.88 -29.98 12.49
CA ALA A 84 -21.32 -29.92 12.67
C ALA A 84 -21.66 -30.05 14.17
N PRO A 85 -22.63 -29.28 14.69
CA PRO A 85 -22.99 -29.38 16.10
C PRO A 85 -23.48 -30.81 16.38
N ALA A 86 -22.87 -31.44 17.40
CA ALA A 86 -23.33 -32.70 17.93
C ALA A 86 -24.81 -32.57 18.35
N SER A 87 -25.63 -33.50 17.87
CA SER A 87 -27.05 -33.62 18.15
C SER A 87 -27.33 -33.48 19.65
N ALA A 88 -28.24 -32.57 20.03
CA ALA A 88 -28.66 -32.39 21.40
C ALA A 88 -29.31 -33.67 21.98
N PRO A 89 -29.13 -33.99 23.28
CA PRO A 89 -29.77 -35.14 23.89
C PRO A 89 -31.28 -34.89 24.04
N ALA A 90 -32.08 -35.90 23.70
CA ALA A 90 -33.53 -35.91 23.89
C ALA A 90 -33.89 -35.71 25.37
N THR A 91 -34.61 -34.63 25.68
CA THR A 91 -35.17 -34.39 27.02
C THR A 91 -36.39 -35.29 27.21
N GLN A 92 -36.34 -36.16 28.21
CA GLN A 92 -37.44 -37.02 28.63
C GLN A 92 -38.58 -36.17 29.20
N ALA A 93 -39.80 -36.41 28.74
CA ALA A 93 -41.01 -35.80 29.29
C ALA A 93 -41.37 -36.46 30.64
N THR A 94 -41.59 -35.65 31.68
CA THR A 94 -42.20 -36.07 32.94
C THR A 94 -43.68 -35.66 32.92
N PRO A 95 -44.65 -36.56 33.22
CA PRO A 95 -46.06 -36.18 33.21
C PRO A 95 -46.43 -35.50 34.54
N GLU A 96 -46.91 -34.26 34.46
CA GLU A 96 -47.45 -33.50 35.60
C GLU A 96 -48.91 -33.91 35.83
N LYS A 97 -49.20 -34.45 37.01
CA LYS A 97 -50.56 -34.74 37.49
C LYS A 97 -51.32 -33.43 37.71
N ARG A 98 -52.50 -33.29 37.11
CA ARG A 98 -53.51 -32.30 37.52
C ARG A 98 -54.79 -33.03 37.94
N SER A 99 -55.34 -32.53 39.04
CA SER A 99 -56.52 -32.90 39.84
C SER A 99 -57.72 -33.49 39.10
#